data_AF-A0A7R9DSY4-F1
#
_entry.id   AF-A0A7R9DSY4-F1
#
_cell.length_a   1.000
_cell.length_b   1.000
_cell.length_c   1.000
_cell.angle_alpha   90.00
_cell.angle_beta   90.00
_cell.angle_gamma   90.00
#
_symmetry.space_group_name_H-M   'P 1'
#
loop_
_entity.id
_entity.type
_entity.pdbx_description
1 polymer ?
#
loop_
_entity_poly.entity_id
_entity_poly.type
_entity_poly.pdbx_seq_one_letter_code
_entity_poly.pdbx_strand_id
1 'polypeptide(L)'
;MEKFAIKKASRYFSQGNYLLLPALELLYVWNLFKVLGKKKQLVYNVYKIIEKALLNLNEQEEKTEYDADNRGLVLLLKGVSLRHLHSPLQAEECLKTVISLEKKLKEDNYLVPYALVELAFIYKEQGNVSKAYQILEEAK
;
A
#
# COMPACT_ATOMS: atom_id res chain seq x y z
N MET A 1 0.85 0.97 17.73
CA MET A 1 0.14 -0.30 17.48
C MET A 1 -1.24 -0.33 18.09
N GLU A 2 -1.40 -0.03 19.38
CA GLU A 2 -2.72 -0.02 20.06
C GLU A 2 -3.76 0.86 19.34
N LYS A 3 -3.44 2.14 19.11
CA LYS A 3 -4.34 3.06 18.38
C LYS A 3 -4.68 2.60 16.96
N PHE A 4 -3.75 1.90 16.30
CA PHE A 4 -3.98 1.35 14.96
C PHE A 4 -4.98 0.18 15.02
N ALA A 5 -4.78 -0.75 15.96
CA ALA A 5 -5.69 -1.88 16.16
C ALA A 5 -7.09 -1.43 16.54
N ILE A 6 -7.23 -0.43 17.43
CA ILE A 6 -8.53 0.13 17.83
C ILE A 6 -9.27 0.72 16.61
N LYS A 7 -8.59 1.53 15.79
CA LYS A 7 -9.19 2.10 14.59
C LYS A 7 -9.64 1.03 13.60
N LYS A 8 -8.80 0.04 13.32
CA LYS A 8 -9.15 -1.07 12.42
C LYS A 8 -10.30 -1.92 12.94
N ALA A 9 -10.34 -2.20 14.24
CA ALA A 9 -11.46 -2.90 14.86
C ALA A 9 -12.76 -2.09 14.73
N SER A 10 -12.72 -0.78 14.97
CA SER A 10 -13.87 0.11 14.76
C SER A 10 -14.35 0.06 13.31
N ARG A 11 -13.43 0.20 12.35
CA ARG A 11 -13.73 0.15 10.90
C ARG A 11 -14.36 -1.18 10.50
N TYR A 12 -13.84 -2.30 11.01
CA TYR A 12 -14.38 -3.63 10.74
C TYR A 12 -15.88 -3.71 11.02
N PHE A 13 -16.32 -3.21 12.18
CA PHE A 13 -17.74 -3.18 12.52
C PHE A 13 -18.52 -2.15 11.66
N SER A 14 -17.92 -0.99 11.37
CA SER A 14 -18.55 0.04 10.53
C SER A 14 -18.73 -0.37 9.06
N GLN A 15 -17.92 -1.29 8.53
CA GLN A 15 -17.98 -1.78 7.15
C GLN A 15 -18.66 -3.16 7.01
N GLY A 16 -19.46 -3.57 7.99
CA GLY A 16 -20.21 -4.84 7.91
C GLY A 16 -19.33 -6.08 8.09
N ASN A 17 -18.42 -6.04 9.06
CA ASN A 17 -17.52 -7.14 9.41
C ASN A 17 -16.52 -7.51 8.31
N TYR A 18 -16.00 -6.49 7.62
CA TYR A 18 -15.02 -6.64 6.55
C TYR A 18 -13.83 -5.69 6.73
N LEU A 19 -12.64 -6.20 6.43
CA LEU A 19 -11.40 -5.42 6.28
C LEU A 19 -10.60 -5.96 5.10
N LEU A 20 -10.04 -5.04 4.32
CA LEU A 20 -9.23 -5.38 3.16
C LEU A 20 -7.80 -5.74 3.57
N LEU A 21 -7.40 -6.98 3.32
CA LEU A 21 -6.02 -7.47 3.51
C LEU A 21 -5.37 -7.16 4.89
N PRO A 22 -6.07 -7.30 6.03
CA PRO A 22 -5.57 -6.83 7.33
C PRO A 22 -4.25 -7.50 7.74
N ALA A 23 -4.05 -8.77 7.38
CA ALA A 23 -2.80 -9.48 7.64
C ALA A 23 -1.62 -8.91 6.84
N LEU A 24 -1.81 -8.62 5.54
CA LEU A 24 -0.74 -8.05 4.70
C LEU A 24 -0.43 -6.61 5.10
N GLU A 25 -1.44 -5.84 5.48
CA GLU A 25 -1.26 -4.50 6.04
C GLU A 25 -0.36 -4.52 7.28
N LEU A 26 -0.63 -5.42 8.23
CA LEU A 26 0.21 -5.58 9.43
C LEU A 26 1.64 -6.01 9.10
N LEU A 27 1.81 -6.96 8.19
CA LEU A 27 3.15 -7.38 7.73
C LEU A 27 3.93 -6.20 7.13
N TYR A 28 3.25 -5.32 6.40
CA TYR A 28 3.87 -4.13 5.85
C TYR A 28 4.22 -3.09 6.91
N VAL A 29 3.29 -2.78 7.82
CA VAL A 29 3.52 -1.83 8.94
C VAL A 29 4.66 -2.29 9.85
N TRP A 30 4.83 -3.60 10.05
CA TRP A 30 5.96 -4.18 10.79
C TRP A 30 7.23 -4.34 9.96
N ASN A 31 7.24 -3.84 8.72
CA ASN A 31 8.41 -3.82 7.86
C ASN A 31 8.93 -5.26 7.54
N LEU A 32 8.04 -6.27 7.55
CA LEU A 32 8.36 -7.67 7.21
C LEU A 32 8.58 -7.88 5.71
N PHE A 33 8.12 -6.96 4.85
CA PHE A 33 8.36 -7.04 3.41
C PHE A 33 9.86 -7.00 3.05
N LYS A 34 10.73 -6.44 3.89
CA LYS A 34 12.21 -6.54 3.72
C LYS A 34 12.73 -7.98 3.82
N VAL A 35 12.04 -8.82 4.60
CA VAL A 35 12.39 -10.24 4.74
C VAL A 35 11.68 -11.07 3.66
N LEU A 36 10.38 -10.80 3.43
CA LEU A 36 9.58 -11.45 2.40
C LEU A 36 10.18 -11.26 1.00
N GLY A 37 10.66 -10.04 0.72
CA GLY A 37 11.28 -9.62 -0.53
C GLY A 37 12.50 -10.47 -0.95
N LYS A 38 13.14 -11.18 -0.01
CA LYS A 38 14.26 -12.08 -0.30
C LYS A 38 13.84 -13.35 -1.04
N LYS A 39 12.55 -13.72 -0.97
CA LYS A 39 12.00 -14.92 -1.60
C LYS A 39 10.97 -14.54 -2.66
N LYS A 40 11.42 -14.41 -3.91
CA LYS A 40 10.58 -13.98 -5.05
C LYS A 40 9.26 -14.76 -5.18
N GLN A 41 9.28 -16.06 -4.91
CA GLN A 41 8.07 -16.90 -4.94
C GLN A 41 7.02 -16.50 -3.90
N LEU A 42 7.44 -16.12 -2.69
CA LEU A 42 6.51 -15.66 -1.65
C LEU A 42 5.90 -14.30 -2.03
N VAL A 43 6.73 -13.37 -2.52
CA VAL A 43 6.27 -12.07 -3.01
C VAL A 43 5.26 -12.25 -4.14
N TYR A 44 5.51 -13.18 -5.06
CA TYR A 44 4.61 -13.46 -6.17
C TYR A 44 3.25 -14.00 -5.70
N ASN A 45 3.23 -14.88 -4.69
CA ASN A 45 1.98 -15.36 -4.09
C ASN A 45 1.22 -14.23 -3.39
N VAL A 46 1.93 -13.35 -2.67
CA VAL A 46 1.35 -12.15 -2.06
C VAL A 46 0.77 -11.23 -3.13
N TYR A 47 1.51 -10.99 -4.22
CA TYR A 47 1.05 -10.21 -5.36
C TYR A 47 -0.25 -10.77 -5.95
N LYS A 48 -0.36 -12.09 -6.13
CA LYS A 48 -1.61 -12.73 -6.61
C LYS A 48 -2.80 -12.47 -5.70
N ILE A 49 -2.60 -12.52 -4.38
CA ILE A 49 -3.66 -12.22 -3.39
C ILE A 49 -4.09 -10.76 -3.52
N ILE A 50 -3.13 -9.84 -3.65
CA ILE A 50 -3.39 -8.41 -3.81
C ILE A 50 -4.14 -8.12 -5.11
N GLU A 51 -3.75 -8.74 -6.23
CA GLU A 51 -4.45 -8.58 -7.51
C GLU A 51 -5.89 -9.05 -7.43
N LYS A 52 -6.15 -10.20 -6.80
CA LYS A 52 -7.50 -10.69 -6.59
C LYS A 52 -8.33 -9.72 -5.73
N ALA A 53 -7.73 -9.17 -4.67
CA ALA A 53 -8.39 -8.18 -3.82
C ALA A 53 -8.70 -6.88 -4.58
N LEU A 54 -7.79 -6.43 -5.46
CA LEU A 54 -8.01 -5.26 -6.31
C LEU A 54 -9.16 -5.48 -7.31
N LEU A 55 -9.23 -6.67 -7.92
CA LEU A 55 -10.33 -7.03 -8.83
C LEU A 55 -11.66 -7.01 -8.10
N ASN A 56 -11.76 -7.70 -6.96
CA ASN A 56 -12.96 -7.73 -6.14
C ASN A 56 -13.40 -6.31 -5.73
N LEU A 57 -12.45 -5.43 -5.39
CA LEU A 57 -12.74 -4.04 -5.03
C LEU A 57 -13.29 -3.24 -6.20
N ASN A 58 -12.78 -3.48 -7.42
CA ASN A 58 -13.29 -2.80 -8.63
C ASN A 58 -14.66 -3.31 -9.07
N GLU A 59 -14.98 -4.58 -8.80
CA GLU A 59 -16.27 -5.20 -9.10
C GLU A 59 -17.36 -4.84 -8.07
N GLN A 60 -16.98 -4.31 -6.92
CA GLN A 60 -17.91 -3.94 -5.87
C GLN A 60 -18.74 -2.71 -6.27
N GLU A 61 -20.04 -2.89 -6.47
CA GLU A 61 -20.97 -1.80 -6.82
C GLU A 61 -21.25 -0.87 -5.63
N GLU A 62 -21.31 -1.42 -4.42
CA GLU A 62 -21.55 -0.66 -3.19
C GLU A 62 -20.28 -0.02 -2.67
N LYS A 63 -20.15 1.28 -2.91
CA LYS A 63 -19.02 2.07 -2.39
C LYS A 63 -19.26 2.43 -0.92
N THR A 64 -18.31 2.04 -0.08
CA THR A 64 -18.26 2.50 1.32
C THR A 64 -17.50 3.83 1.42
N GLU A 65 -17.65 4.55 2.53
CA GLU A 65 -16.91 5.80 2.77
C GLU A 65 -15.38 5.62 2.86
N TYR A 66 -14.91 4.37 2.95
CA TYR A 66 -13.49 4.01 3.05
C TYR A 66 -12.94 3.41 1.75
N ASP A 67 -13.66 3.54 0.63
CA ASP A 67 -13.23 3.02 -0.68
C ASP A 67 -11.85 3.57 -1.09
N ALA A 68 -11.60 4.87 -0.86
CA ALA A 68 -10.33 5.49 -1.17
C ALA A 68 -9.18 4.91 -0.32
N ASP A 69 -9.40 4.70 0.97
CA ASP A 69 -8.44 4.08 1.89
C ASP A 69 -8.13 2.64 1.48
N ASN A 70 -9.17 1.87 1.18
CA ASN A 70 -9.08 0.49 0.72
C ASN A 70 -8.29 0.39 -0.59
N ARG A 71 -8.61 1.24 -1.57
CA ARG A 71 -7.90 1.32 -2.85
C ARG A 71 -6.46 1.77 -2.66
N GLY A 72 -6.21 2.74 -1.79
CA GLY A 72 -4.89 3.22 -1.42
C GLY A 72 -4.02 2.11 -0.82
N LEU A 73 -4.56 1.35 0.13
CA LEU A 73 -3.87 0.23 0.77
C LEU A 73 -3.50 -0.88 -0.23
N VAL A 74 -4.44 -1.30 -1.07
CA VAL A 74 -4.18 -2.34 -2.07
C VAL A 74 -3.13 -1.89 -3.08
N LEU A 75 -3.22 -0.65 -3.58
CA LEU A 75 -2.23 -0.11 -4.52
C LEU A 75 -0.85 0.06 -3.89
N LEU A 76 -0.78 0.45 -2.61
CA LEU A 76 0.48 0.52 -1.87
C LEU A 76 1.12 -0.87 -1.79
N LEU A 77 0.38 -1.88 -1.31
CA LEU A 77 0.87 -3.25 -1.20
C LEU A 77 1.25 -3.85 -2.57
N LYS A 78 0.49 -3.51 -3.62
CA LYS A 78 0.79 -3.88 -5.00
C LYS A 78 2.12 -3.27 -5.45
N GLY A 79 2.31 -1.96 -5.23
CA GLY A 79 3.55 -1.26 -5.56
C GLY A 79 4.78 -1.85 -4.87
N VAL A 80 4.67 -2.12 -3.57
CA VAL A 80 5.73 -2.77 -2.77
C VAL A 80 6.07 -4.15 -3.36
N SER A 81 5.05 -4.95 -3.68
CA SER A 81 5.24 -6.29 -4.25
C SER A 81 5.91 -6.22 -5.63
N LEU A 82 5.48 -5.30 -6.50
CA LEU A 82 6.05 -5.08 -7.84
C LEU A 82 7.51 -4.62 -7.78
N ARG A 83 7.88 -3.75 -6.83
CA ARG A 83 9.28 -3.37 -6.60
C ARG A 83 10.13 -4.61 -6.34
N HIS A 84 9.70 -5.48 -5.42
CA HIS A 84 10.41 -6.72 -5.10
C HIS A 84 10.37 -7.78 -6.22
N LEU A 85 9.47 -7.65 -7.19
CA LEU A 85 9.43 -8.50 -8.39
C LEU A 85 10.28 -7.97 -9.55
N HIS A 86 10.96 -6.83 -9.38
CA HIS A 86 11.73 -6.10 -10.39
C HIS A 86 10.87 -5.47 -11.50
N SER A 87 9.70 -4.96 -11.15
CA SER A 87 8.81 -4.20 -12.05
C SER A 87 8.64 -2.75 -11.57
N PRO A 88 9.72 -1.94 -11.55
CA PRO A 88 9.72 -0.63 -10.88
C PRO A 88 8.80 0.41 -11.52
N LEU A 89 8.58 0.37 -12.85
CA LEU A 89 7.69 1.31 -13.53
C LEU A 89 6.23 1.14 -13.11
N GLN A 90 5.74 -0.10 -13.09
CA GLN A 90 4.38 -0.40 -12.64
C GLN A 90 4.22 -0.12 -11.14
N ALA A 91 5.28 -0.38 -10.35
CA ALA A 91 5.29 -0.03 -8.94
C ALA A 91 5.14 1.48 -8.73
N GLU A 92 5.88 2.28 -9.49
CA GLU A 92 5.80 3.75 -9.45
C GLU A 92 4.40 4.27 -9.80
N GLU A 93 3.75 3.73 -10.82
CA GLU A 93 2.37 4.10 -11.19
C GLU A 93 1.37 3.82 -10.05
N CYS A 94 1.49 2.65 -9.41
CA CYS A 94 0.67 2.30 -8.26
C CYS A 94 0.86 3.30 -7.11
N LEU A 95 2.11 3.61 -6.76
CA LEU A 95 2.44 4.50 -5.64
C LEU A 95 2.02 5.96 -5.92
N LYS A 96 2.21 6.46 -7.14
CA LYS A 96 1.71 7.80 -7.55
C LYS A 96 0.19 7.89 -7.44
N THR A 97 -0.51 6.82 -7.80
CA THR A 97 -1.97 6.76 -7.64
C THR A 97 -2.35 6.87 -6.16
N VAL A 98 -1.65 6.18 -5.25
CA VAL A 98 -1.88 6.32 -3.79
C VAL A 98 -1.69 7.76 -3.34
N ILE A 99 -0.60 8.42 -3.78
CA ILE A 99 -0.33 9.82 -3.42
C ILE A 99 -1.47 10.73 -3.91
N SER A 100 -1.97 10.52 -5.13
CA SER A 100 -3.10 11.29 -5.66
C SER A 100 -4.42 11.11 -4.88
N LEU A 101 -4.55 10.02 -4.12
CA LEU A 101 -5.74 9.71 -3.32
C LEU A 101 -5.76 10.44 -1.98
N GLU A 102 -4.68 11.14 -1.59
CA GLU A 102 -4.52 11.82 -0.29
C GLU A 102 -5.78 12.57 0.16
N LYS A 103 -6.31 13.46 -0.70
CA LYS A 103 -7.49 14.30 -0.37
C LYS A 103 -8.80 13.51 -0.22
N LYS A 104 -8.82 12.26 -0.68
CA LYS A 104 -9.99 11.37 -0.63
C LYS A 104 -9.91 10.36 0.50
N LEU A 105 -8.76 10.23 1.17
CA LEU A 105 -8.58 9.32 2.30
C LEU A 105 -9.41 9.80 3.50
N LYS A 106 -10.06 8.85 4.16
CA LYS A 106 -10.88 9.11 5.34
C LYS A 106 -10.10 8.98 6.63
N GLU A 107 -9.33 7.90 6.80
CA GLU A 107 -8.64 7.57 8.06
C GLU A 107 -7.18 7.19 7.90
N ASP A 108 -6.84 6.48 6.82
CA ASP A 108 -5.53 5.85 6.60
C ASP A 108 -4.52 6.84 6.00
N ASN A 109 -4.38 8.02 6.62
CA ASN A 109 -3.46 9.09 6.18
C ASN A 109 -1.99 8.67 6.15
N TYR A 110 -1.65 7.58 6.83
CA TYR A 110 -0.30 7.01 6.83
C TYR A 110 0.08 6.40 5.47
N LEU A 111 -0.88 6.12 4.59
CA LEU A 111 -0.65 5.50 3.28
C LEU A 111 0.21 6.38 2.37
N VAL A 112 0.01 7.69 2.40
CA VAL A 112 0.72 8.67 1.56
C VAL A 112 2.21 8.74 1.91
N PRO A 113 2.63 8.99 3.16
CA PRO A 113 4.05 9.00 3.51
C PRO A 113 4.70 7.63 3.26
N TYR A 114 3.96 6.53 3.43
CA TYR A 114 4.47 5.20 3.10
C TYR A 114 4.66 5.00 1.60
N ALA A 115 3.76 5.52 0.77
CA ALA A 115 3.92 5.49 -0.69
C ALA A 115 5.11 6.33 -1.15
N LEU A 116 5.33 7.51 -0.56
CA LEU A 116 6.47 8.37 -0.85
C LEU A 116 7.80 7.69 -0.49
N VAL A 117 7.89 7.05 0.68
CA VAL A 117 9.09 6.30 1.09
C VAL A 117 9.39 5.15 0.12
N GLU A 118 8.36 4.39 -0.29
CA GLU A 118 8.52 3.31 -1.25
C GLU A 118 8.95 3.82 -2.63
N LEU A 119 8.43 4.97 -3.05
CA LEU A 119 8.80 5.62 -4.29
C LEU A 119 10.25 6.14 -4.25
N ALA A 120 10.70 6.68 -3.11
CA ALA A 120 12.09 7.06 -2.90
C ALA A 120 13.04 5.86 -3.00
N PHE A 121 12.65 4.69 -2.48
CA PHE A 121 13.44 3.46 -2.66
C PHE A 121 13.55 3.06 -4.13
N ILE A 122 12.46 3.16 -4.92
CA ILE A 122 12.50 2.88 -6.37
C ILE A 122 13.49 3.81 -7.07
N TYR A 123 13.43 5.12 -6.82
CA TYR A 123 14.37 6.07 -7.45
C TYR A 123 15.82 5.84 -7.01
N LYS A 124 16.04 5.49 -5.75
CA LYS A 124 17.37 5.11 -5.25
C LYS A 124 17.90 3.88 -5.98
N GLU A 125 17.09 2.84 -6.16
CA GLU A 125 17.46 1.62 -6.88
C GLU A 125 17.75 1.88 -8.38
N GLN A 126 17.10 2.87 -8.97
CA GLN A 126 17.38 3.35 -10.34
C GLN A 126 18.61 4.27 -10.44
N GLY A 127 19.26 4.61 -9.32
CA GLY A 127 20.41 5.52 -9.27
C GLY A 127 20.06 7.01 -9.23
N ASN A 128 18.76 7.38 -9.20
CA ASN A 128 18.31 8.77 -9.10
C ASN A 128 18.18 9.22 -7.64
N VAL A 129 19.33 9.33 -6.97
CA VAL A 129 19.41 9.63 -5.54
C VAL A 129 18.89 11.03 -5.20
N SER A 130 19.11 12.03 -6.07
CA SER A 130 18.63 13.40 -5.85
C SER A 130 17.09 13.47 -5.78
N LYS A 131 16.40 12.75 -6.69
CA LYS A 131 14.94 12.67 -6.69
C LYS A 131 14.41 11.90 -5.48
N ALA A 132 15.12 10.85 -5.04
CA ALA A 132 14.76 10.12 -3.84
C ALA A 132 14.80 11.03 -2.59
N TYR A 133 15.81 11.89 -2.45
CA TYR A 133 15.88 12.84 -1.33
C TYR A 133 14.74 13.86 -1.34
N GLN A 134 14.39 14.42 -2.50
CA GLN A 134 13.27 15.36 -2.61
C GLN A 134 11.96 14.75 -2.12
N ILE A 135 11.69 13.51 -2.53
CA ILE A 135 10.46 12.80 -2.14
C ILE A 135 10.43 12.44 -0.66
N LEU A 136 11.59 12.17 -0.05
CA LEU A 136 11.66 11.93 1.39
C LEU A 136 11.43 13.20 2.22
N GLU A 137 11.79 14.37 1.70
CA GLU A 137 11.44 15.65 2.33
C GLU A 137 9.93 15.91 2.28
N GLU A 138 9.25 15.49 1.21
CA GLU A 138 7.79 15.55 1.07
C GLU A 138 7.05 14.58 2.01
N ALA A 139 7.72 13.52 2.48
CA ALA A 139 7.13 12.49 3.32
C ALA A 139 7.13 12.81 4.84
N LYS A 140 7.60 14.01 5.23
CA LYS A 140 7.71 14.46 6.62
C LYS A 140 6.39 14.83 7.29
#